data_AF-A0A2V7HEJ1-F1
#
_entry.id   AF-A0A2V7HEJ1-F1
#
_cell.length_a   1.000
_cell.length_b   1.000
_cell.length_c   1.000
_cell.angle_alpha   90.00
_cell.angle_beta   90.00
_cell.angle_gamma   90.00
#
_symmetry.space_group_name_H-M   'P 1'
#
loop_
_entity.id
_entity.type
_entity.pdbx_description
1 polymer ?
#
loop_
_entity_poly.entity_id
_entity_poly.type
_entity_poly.pdbx_seq_one_letter_code
_entity_poly.pdbx_strand_id
1 'polypeptide(L)'
;MQSDETAAPTEIPTESVKKAIAAERRMRRSAGINTAFRAIKAEHASNRSHMEVLADRMIEFASSTPFLVVHAIIFVAWILWNIRGMPVPQFDPYPYGMLTTIVSLEAIFLSIFVLMTQSRESRIGELREELTLQVNLRIEEEMTKTLHLVAGLYARLGLKMADDPELRAMLEPLDPKRMERELVEQISASMPQFQLRKRKDIVAPTIPPAV
;
A
#
# COMPACT_ATOMS: atom_id res chain seq x y z
N MET A 1 40.80 -57.15 40.11
CA MET A 1 39.39 -56.73 39.92
C MET A 1 39.39 -55.21 40.06
N GLN A 2 39.54 -54.44 38.97
CA GLN A 2 38.49 -54.07 37.99
C GLN A 2 37.41 -53.25 38.72
N SER A 3 37.23 -51.95 38.47
CA SER A 3 36.95 -51.25 37.21
C SER A 3 37.25 -49.75 37.41
N ASP A 4 38.14 -49.12 36.64
CA ASP A 4 37.84 -48.33 35.43
C ASP A 4 36.52 -47.55 35.50
N GLU A 5 36.60 -46.26 35.87
CA GLU A 5 35.57 -45.27 35.51
C GLU A 5 36.28 -43.94 35.17
N THR A 6 36.87 -43.95 33.99
CA THR A 6 37.37 -42.76 33.30
C THR A 6 36.16 -41.89 32.92
N ALA A 7 35.80 -40.92 33.77
CA ALA A 7 34.77 -39.93 33.47
C ALA A 7 35.25 -39.01 32.33
N ALA A 8 34.74 -39.27 31.13
CA ALA A 8 34.99 -38.46 29.94
C ALA A 8 34.53 -37.01 30.14
N PRO A 9 35.21 -36.00 29.55
CA PRO A 9 34.77 -34.63 29.63
C PRO A 9 33.42 -34.49 28.93
N THR A 10 32.43 -33.95 29.64
CA THR A 10 31.09 -33.65 29.14
C THR A 10 31.20 -32.65 27.99
N GLU A 11 31.31 -33.14 26.76
CA GLU A 11 31.20 -32.32 25.55
C GLU A 11 29.81 -31.70 25.52
N ILE A 12 29.72 -30.39 25.75
CA ILE A 12 28.50 -29.63 25.56
C ILE A 12 28.04 -29.88 24.12
N PRO A 13 26.82 -30.40 23.86
CA PRO A 13 26.39 -30.73 22.51
C PRO A 13 26.25 -29.44 21.69
N THR A 14 27.30 -29.08 20.96
CA THR A 14 27.39 -27.86 20.14
C THR A 14 26.27 -27.79 19.09
N GLU A 15 25.72 -28.94 18.69
CA GLU A 15 24.58 -29.08 17.78
C GLU A 15 23.25 -28.59 18.39
N SER A 16 22.99 -28.84 19.68
CA SER A 16 21.73 -28.41 20.32
C SER A 16 21.69 -26.89 20.49
N VAL A 17 22.84 -26.30 20.86
CA VAL A 17 23.02 -24.86 20.96
C VAL A 17 22.92 -24.20 19.58
N LYS A 18 23.54 -24.77 18.53
CA LYS A 18 23.41 -24.26 17.15
C LYS A 18 21.98 -24.31 16.64
N LYS A 19 21.25 -25.40 16.89
CA LYS A 19 19.83 -25.53 16.51
C LYS A 19 18.93 -24.55 17.27
N ALA A 20 19.17 -24.37 18.57
CA ALA A 20 18.43 -23.40 19.38
C ALA A 20 18.65 -21.96 18.87
N ILE A 21 19.90 -21.57 18.60
CA ILE A 21 20.23 -20.25 18.05
C ILE A 21 19.64 -20.06 16.65
N ALA A 22 19.66 -21.09 15.80
CA ALA A 22 19.06 -21.05 14.47
C ALA A 22 17.53 -20.91 14.53
N ALA A 23 16.88 -21.62 15.46
CA ALA A 23 15.44 -21.53 15.69
C ALA A 23 15.04 -20.15 16.24
N GLU A 24 15.81 -19.62 17.19
CA GLU A 24 15.56 -18.31 17.80
C GLU A 24 15.75 -17.16 16.78
N ARG A 25 16.77 -17.24 15.92
CA ARG A 25 16.97 -16.28 14.82
C ARG A 25 15.83 -16.31 13.80
N ARG A 26 15.31 -17.51 13.47
CA ARG A 26 14.15 -17.66 12.58
C ARG A 26 12.89 -17.06 13.19
N MET A 27 12.65 -17.33 14.48
CA MET A 27 11.48 -16.85 15.20
C MET A 27 11.51 -15.31 15.38
N ARG A 28 12.67 -14.72 15.68
CA ARG A 28 12.84 -13.26 15.77
C ARG A 28 12.62 -12.55 14.43
N ARG A 29 13.08 -13.12 13.31
CA ARG A 29 12.84 -12.57 11.95
C ARG A 29 11.36 -12.60 11.56
N SER A 30 10.64 -13.67 11.87
CA SER A 30 9.21 -13.78 11.54
C SER A 30 8.29 -12.98 12.47
N ALA A 31 8.73 -12.74 13.71
CA ALA A 31 7.95 -11.97 14.68
C ALA A 31 7.89 -10.48 14.33
N GLY A 32 9.02 -9.87 13.94
CA GLY A 32 9.13 -8.42 13.70
C GLY A 32 8.22 -7.90 12.58
N ILE A 33 8.09 -8.66 11.48
CA ILE A 33 7.28 -8.26 10.31
C ILE A 33 5.79 -8.27 10.67
N ASN A 34 5.34 -9.32 11.36
CA ASN A 34 3.93 -9.44 11.76
C ASN A 34 3.55 -8.42 12.83
N THR A 35 4.46 -8.06 13.73
CA THR A 35 4.20 -7.01 14.72
C THR A 35 4.13 -5.62 14.10
N ALA A 36 4.97 -5.30 13.10
CA ALA A 36 4.94 -4.02 12.41
C ALA A 36 3.62 -3.83 11.63
N PHE A 37 3.19 -4.85 10.88
CA PHE A 37 1.90 -4.83 10.19
C PHE A 37 0.72 -4.71 11.16
N ARG A 38 0.78 -5.39 12.32
CA ARG A 38 -0.26 -5.29 13.34
C ARG A 38 -0.26 -3.93 14.04
N ALA A 39 0.90 -3.29 14.24
CA ALA A 39 1.00 -1.95 14.82
C ALA A 39 0.35 -0.91 13.90
N ILE A 40 0.68 -0.91 12.60
CA ILE A 40 0.06 -0.02 11.60
C ILE A 40 -1.45 -0.23 11.56
N LYS A 41 -1.89 -1.50 11.55
CA LYS A 41 -3.31 -1.85 11.51
C LYS A 41 -4.04 -1.48 12.81
N ALA A 42 -3.38 -1.58 13.96
CA ALA A 42 -3.95 -1.24 15.27
C ALA A 42 -4.10 0.26 15.47
N GLU A 43 -3.10 1.05 15.08
CA GLU A 43 -3.12 2.52 15.14
C GLU A 43 -4.22 3.12 14.25
N HIS A 44 -4.43 2.52 13.07
CA HIS A 44 -5.52 2.91 12.17
C HIS A 44 -6.89 2.38 12.60
N ALA A 45 -6.96 1.27 13.33
CA ALA A 45 -8.22 0.77 13.88
C ALA A 45 -8.70 1.60 15.08
N SER A 46 -7.78 2.18 15.87
CA SER A 46 -8.14 2.95 17.06
C SER A 46 -8.77 4.32 16.78
N ASN A 47 -8.62 4.86 15.56
CA ASN A 47 -9.13 6.19 15.21
C ASN A 47 -10.33 6.17 14.25
N ARG A 48 -11.01 5.02 14.14
CA ARG A 48 -12.16 4.88 13.25
C ARG A 48 -13.35 5.67 13.77
N SER A 49 -13.83 6.62 12.97
CA SER A 49 -15.11 7.28 13.27
C SER A 49 -16.25 6.26 13.17
N HIS A 50 -17.28 6.39 14.01
CA HIS A 50 -18.47 5.52 13.93
C HIS A 50 -19.08 5.49 12.52
N MET A 51 -18.96 6.59 11.77
CA MET A 51 -19.42 6.68 10.38
C MET A 51 -18.58 5.83 9.42
N GLU A 52 -17.28 5.69 9.66
CA GLU A 52 -16.40 4.85 8.84
C GLU A 52 -16.67 3.37 9.05
N VAL A 53 -16.96 2.96 10.29
CA VAL A 53 -17.35 1.58 10.60
C VAL A 53 -18.68 1.23 9.93
N LEU A 54 -19.63 2.16 9.91
CA LEU A 54 -20.90 1.97 9.21
C LEU A 54 -20.69 1.87 7.69
N ALA A 55 -19.90 2.76 7.10
CA ALA A 55 -19.64 2.73 5.66
C ALA A 55 -18.91 1.46 5.20
N ASP A 56 -17.91 0.99 5.96
CA ASP A 56 -17.23 -0.28 5.67
C ASP A 56 -18.24 -1.44 5.61
N ARG A 57 -19.15 -1.52 6.59
CA ARG A 57 -20.20 -2.55 6.60
C ARG A 57 -21.17 -2.42 5.44
N MET A 58 -21.57 -1.19 5.09
CA MET A 58 -22.48 -0.95 3.96
C MET A 58 -21.84 -1.38 2.63
N ILE A 59 -20.54 -1.15 2.45
CA ILE A 59 -19.81 -1.52 1.25
C ILE A 59 -19.53 -3.02 1.21
N GLU A 60 -19.16 -3.62 2.34
CA GLU A 60 -18.99 -5.07 2.44
C GLU A 60 -20.30 -5.79 2.10
N PHE A 61 -21.43 -5.27 2.56
CA PHE A 61 -22.75 -5.76 2.19
C PHE A 61 -23.07 -5.53 0.71
N ALA A 62 -22.84 -4.32 0.18
CA ALA A 62 -23.14 -3.97 -1.21
C ALA A 62 -22.25 -4.68 -2.24
N SER A 63 -21.00 -5.00 -1.88
CA SER A 63 -20.05 -5.76 -2.71
C SER A 63 -20.28 -7.27 -2.66
N SER A 64 -21.20 -7.74 -1.82
CA SER A 64 -21.52 -9.15 -1.67
C SER A 64 -22.31 -9.68 -2.87
N THR A 65 -21.92 -10.84 -3.40
CA THR A 65 -22.67 -11.56 -4.46
C THR A 65 -24.16 -11.77 -4.14
N PRO A 66 -24.58 -12.16 -2.92
CA PRO A 66 -26.01 -12.28 -2.58
C PRO A 66 -26.77 -10.96 -2.67
N PHE A 67 -26.15 -9.82 -2.39
CA PHE A 67 -26.82 -8.51 -2.46
C PHE A 67 -27.27 -8.20 -3.90
N LEU A 68 -26.41 -8.49 -4.87
CA LEU A 68 -26.71 -8.35 -6.30
C LEU A 68 -27.89 -9.24 -6.72
N VAL A 69 -27.91 -10.50 -6.28
CA VAL A 69 -28.97 -11.45 -6.62
C VAL A 69 -30.32 -11.02 -6.03
N VAL A 70 -30.33 -10.58 -4.77
CA VAL A 70 -31.54 -10.06 -4.12
C VAL A 70 -32.07 -8.83 -4.87
N HIS A 71 -31.22 -7.89 -5.26
CA HIS A 71 -31.62 -6.72 -6.05
C HIS A 71 -32.19 -7.11 -7.41
N ALA A 72 -31.56 -8.06 -8.10
CA ALA A 72 -32.07 -8.57 -9.38
C ALA A 72 -33.46 -9.19 -9.23
N ILE A 73 -33.69 -10.00 -8.18
CA ILE A 73 -35.00 -10.60 -7.88
C ILE A 73 -36.04 -9.50 -7.57
N ILE A 74 -35.68 -8.50 -6.76
CA ILE A 74 -36.56 -7.37 -6.44
C ILE A 74 -36.96 -6.62 -7.71
N PHE A 75 -36.03 -6.32 -8.61
CA PHE A 75 -36.33 -5.63 -9.86
C PHE A 75 -37.22 -6.46 -10.79
N VAL A 76 -36.93 -7.76 -10.94
CA VAL A 76 -37.77 -8.65 -11.74
C VAL A 76 -39.19 -8.74 -11.14
N ALA A 77 -39.30 -8.92 -9.83
CA ALA A 77 -40.58 -8.96 -9.13
C ALA A 77 -41.37 -7.64 -9.29
N TRP A 78 -40.69 -6.50 -9.18
CA TRP A 78 -41.30 -5.17 -9.35
C TRP A 78 -41.81 -4.96 -10.77
N ILE A 79 -41.03 -5.35 -11.77
CA ILE A 79 -41.44 -5.29 -13.17
C ILE A 79 -42.66 -6.19 -13.37
N LEU A 80 -42.59 -7.47 -12.95
CA LEU A 80 -43.69 -8.43 -13.08
C LEU A 80 -44.99 -7.93 -12.42
N TRP A 81 -44.90 -7.32 -11.24
CA TRP A 81 -46.05 -6.73 -10.54
C TRP A 81 -46.71 -5.58 -11.32
N ASN A 82 -45.93 -4.82 -12.09
CA ASN A 82 -46.39 -3.65 -12.84
C ASN A 82 -46.66 -3.94 -14.34
N ILE A 83 -46.56 -5.21 -14.78
CA ILE A 83 -46.92 -5.60 -16.16
C ILE A 83 -48.42 -5.40 -16.38
N ARG A 84 -48.74 -4.81 -17.53
CA ARG A 84 -50.11 -4.55 -17.98
C ARG A 84 -50.82 -5.88 -18.30
N GLY A 85 -51.80 -6.25 -17.48
CA GLY A 85 -52.55 -7.51 -17.61
C GLY A 85 -52.83 -8.24 -16.30
N MET A 86 -52.23 -7.81 -15.18
CA MET A 86 -52.51 -8.38 -13.86
C MET A 86 -53.77 -7.73 -13.23
N PRO A 87 -54.61 -8.46 -12.47
CA PRO A 87 -55.82 -7.92 -11.84
C PRO A 87 -55.56 -6.95 -10.66
N VAL A 88 -54.29 -6.62 -10.39
CA VAL A 88 -53.88 -5.66 -9.35
C VAL A 88 -53.69 -4.25 -9.93
N PRO A 89 -54.02 -3.18 -9.18
CA PRO A 89 -53.71 -1.81 -9.60
C PRO A 89 -52.21 -1.64 -9.85
N GLN A 90 -51.86 -0.99 -10.97
CA GLN A 90 -50.47 -0.64 -11.30
C GLN A 90 -49.96 0.37 -10.29
N PHE A 91 -48.98 -0.02 -9.47
CA PHE A 91 -48.40 0.84 -8.44
C PHE A 91 -47.39 1.83 -9.03
N ASP A 92 -46.59 1.40 -9.99
CA ASP A 92 -45.56 2.18 -10.68
C ASP A 92 -45.64 1.90 -12.19
N PRO A 93 -46.52 2.61 -12.94
CA PRO A 93 -46.66 2.43 -14.37
C PRO A 93 -45.37 2.75 -15.13
N TYR A 94 -45.16 2.08 -16.27
CA TYR A 94 -44.05 2.42 -17.18
C TYR A 94 -44.09 3.93 -17.49
N PRO A 95 -43.01 4.70 -17.22
CA PRO A 95 -41.59 4.31 -17.18
C PRO A 95 -40.96 3.99 -15.80
N TYR A 96 -41.73 3.55 -14.78
CA TYR A 96 -41.24 3.18 -13.44
C TYR A 96 -40.54 4.33 -12.68
N GLY A 97 -41.25 5.43 -12.50
CA GLY A 97 -40.69 6.65 -11.90
C GLY A 97 -40.28 6.49 -10.44
N MET A 98 -41.04 5.72 -9.65
CA MET A 98 -40.72 5.50 -8.24
C MET A 98 -39.48 4.62 -8.07
N LEU A 99 -39.41 3.50 -8.79
CA LEU A 99 -38.25 2.61 -8.77
C LEU A 99 -36.98 3.38 -9.16
N THR A 100 -37.04 4.14 -10.25
CA THR A 100 -35.88 4.89 -10.74
C THR A 100 -35.39 5.91 -9.72
N THR A 101 -36.32 6.62 -9.05
CA THR A 101 -35.97 7.63 -8.05
C THR A 101 -35.28 6.98 -6.84
N ILE A 102 -35.85 5.89 -6.30
CA ILE A 102 -35.29 5.19 -5.14
C ILE A 102 -33.91 4.61 -5.47
N VAL A 103 -33.77 3.93 -6.61
CA VAL A 103 -32.50 3.33 -7.03
C VAL A 103 -31.43 4.40 -7.29
N SER A 104 -31.80 5.54 -7.90
CA SER A 104 -30.85 6.62 -8.14
C SER A 104 -30.31 7.22 -6.83
N LEU A 105 -31.17 7.39 -5.83
CA LEU A 105 -30.80 7.86 -4.52
C LEU A 105 -29.91 6.85 -3.79
N GLU A 106 -30.27 5.56 -3.82
CA GLU A 106 -29.45 4.48 -3.28
C GLU A 106 -28.06 4.43 -3.93
N ALA A 107 -27.97 4.58 -5.25
CA ALA A 107 -26.71 4.60 -5.98
C ALA A 107 -25.80 5.76 -5.56
N ILE A 108 -26.36 6.95 -5.30
CA ILE A 108 -25.58 8.10 -4.79
C ILE A 108 -24.99 7.77 -3.41
N PHE A 109 -25.77 7.19 -2.50
CA PHE A 109 -25.28 6.79 -1.18
C PHE A 109 -24.16 5.75 -1.28
N LEU A 110 -24.33 4.71 -2.10
CA LEU A 110 -23.29 3.70 -2.34
C LEU A 110 -22.02 4.32 -2.91
N SER A 111 -22.13 5.23 -3.88
CA SER A 111 -20.99 5.93 -4.47
C SER A 111 -20.23 6.76 -3.44
N ILE A 112 -20.93 7.50 -2.56
CA ILE A 112 -20.30 8.28 -1.49
C ILE A 112 -19.55 7.36 -0.51
N PHE A 113 -20.17 6.24 -0.10
CA PHE A 113 -19.50 5.28 0.79
C PHE A 113 -18.27 4.66 0.13
N VAL A 114 -18.36 4.27 -1.13
CA VAL A 114 -17.23 3.77 -1.92
C VAL A 114 -16.11 4.81 -1.98
N LEU A 115 -16.43 6.07 -2.28
CA LEU A 115 -15.44 7.15 -2.36
C LEU A 115 -14.78 7.42 -1.01
N MET A 116 -15.54 7.41 0.08
CA MET A 116 -14.99 7.58 1.43
C MET A 116 -14.01 6.46 1.78
N THR A 117 -14.35 5.21 1.43
CA THR A 117 -13.48 4.05 1.65
C THR A 117 -12.24 4.11 0.77
N GLN A 118 -12.39 4.46 -0.51
CA GLN A 118 -11.26 4.66 -1.42
C GLN A 118 -10.31 5.76 -0.95
N SER A 119 -10.84 6.91 -0.51
CA SER A 119 -10.02 8.01 0.04
C SER A 119 -9.24 7.57 1.27
N ARG A 120 -9.85 6.78 2.15
CA ARG A 120 -9.18 6.22 3.32
C ARG A 120 -8.09 5.23 2.93
N GLU A 121 -8.39 4.26 2.08
CA GLU A 121 -7.42 3.26 1.62
C GLU A 121 -6.26 3.91 0.85
N SER A 122 -6.51 5.00 0.10
CA SER A 122 -5.47 5.81 -0.55
C SER A 122 -4.49 6.40 0.48
N ARG A 123 -5.02 7.06 1.52
CA ARG A 123 -4.19 7.66 2.58
C ARG A 123 -3.37 6.61 3.34
N ILE A 124 -3.95 5.44 3.59
CA ILE A 124 -3.24 4.30 4.19
C ILE A 124 -2.15 3.78 3.25
N GLY A 125 -2.46 3.70 1.95
CA GLY A 125 -1.53 3.33 0.89
C GLY A 125 -0.31 4.24 0.86
N GLU A 126 -0.52 5.56 0.87
CA GLU A 126 0.53 6.58 0.89
C GLU A 126 1.46 6.42 2.10
N LEU A 127 0.90 6.27 3.31
CA LEU A 127 1.70 6.05 4.53
C LEU A 127 2.50 4.75 4.47
N ARG A 128 1.91 3.68 3.93
CA ARG A 128 2.61 2.40 3.76
C ARG A 128 3.74 2.51 2.75
N GLU A 129 3.54 3.25 1.66
CA GLU A 129 4.55 3.51 0.64
C GLU A 129 5.72 4.31 1.21
N GLU A 130 5.44 5.39 1.96
CA GLU A 130 6.47 6.18 2.64
C GLU A 130 7.29 5.33 3.61
N LEU A 131 6.65 4.52 4.46
CA LEU A 131 7.35 3.63 5.38
C LEU A 131 8.19 2.59 4.64
N THR A 132 7.67 2.03 3.56
CA THR A 132 8.39 1.04 2.74
C THR A 132 9.64 1.68 2.14
N LEU A 133 9.53 2.92 1.63
CA LEU A 133 10.65 3.69 1.12
C LEU A 133 11.69 3.95 2.22
N GLN A 134 11.28 4.40 3.41
CA GLN A 134 12.20 4.62 4.53
C GLN A 134 12.96 3.34 4.94
N VAL A 135 12.28 2.19 5.01
CA VAL A 135 12.90 0.91 5.31
C VAL A 135 13.91 0.52 4.22
N ASN A 136 13.55 0.69 2.95
CA ASN A 136 14.45 0.38 1.84
C ASN A 136 15.70 1.26 1.87
N LEU A 137 15.57 2.57 2.09
CA LEU A 137 16.72 3.47 2.21
C LEU A 137 17.64 3.06 3.36
N ARG A 138 17.06 2.61 4.48
CA ARG A 138 17.85 2.12 5.60
C ARG A 138 18.56 0.80 5.28
N ILE A 139 17.91 -0.11 4.57
CA ILE A 139 18.52 -1.35 4.10
C ILE A 139 19.70 -1.05 3.17
N GLU A 140 19.54 -0.10 2.25
CA GLU A 140 20.62 0.36 1.37
C GLU A 140 21.82 0.88 2.17
N GLU A 141 21.60 1.76 3.15
CA GLU A 141 22.69 2.24 4.02
C GLU A 141 23.39 1.11 4.79
N GLU A 142 22.62 0.16 5.34
CA GLU A 142 23.15 -0.99 6.06
C GLU A 142 23.92 -1.94 5.11
N MET A 143 23.47 -2.08 3.88
CA MET A 143 24.13 -2.85 2.83
C MET A 143 25.47 -2.19 2.45
N THR A 144 25.50 -0.88 2.19
CA THR A 144 26.75 -0.14 1.91
C THR A 144 27.74 -0.22 3.08
N LYS A 145 27.26 -0.14 4.33
CA LYS A 145 28.12 -0.34 5.51
C LYS A 145 28.68 -1.75 5.59
N THR A 146 27.86 -2.76 5.30
CA THR A 146 28.30 -4.16 5.26
C THR A 146 29.34 -4.37 4.17
N LEU A 147 29.14 -3.78 3.00
CA LEU A 147 30.09 -3.82 1.89
C LEU A 147 31.43 -3.16 2.25
N HIS A 148 31.40 -2.03 2.95
CA HIS A 148 32.61 -1.40 3.50
C HIS A 148 33.36 -2.28 4.50
N LEU A 149 32.63 -2.98 5.39
CA LEU A 149 33.25 -3.92 6.33
C LEU A 149 33.91 -5.10 5.61
N VAL A 150 33.26 -5.64 4.58
CA VAL A 150 33.81 -6.71 3.74
C VAL A 150 35.04 -6.21 2.97
N ALA A 151 34.97 -5.02 2.35
CA ALA A 151 36.09 -4.39 1.67
C ALA A 151 37.30 -4.17 2.60
N GLY A 152 37.04 -3.72 3.84
CA GLY A 152 38.06 -3.59 4.88
C GLY A 152 38.70 -4.93 5.29
N LEU A 153 37.92 -6.01 5.30
CA LEU A 153 38.42 -7.36 5.56
C LEU A 153 39.34 -7.85 4.42
N TYR A 154 38.93 -7.65 3.16
CA TYR A 154 39.78 -7.97 1.98
C TYR A 154 41.13 -7.25 2.05
N ALA A 155 41.11 -5.96 2.40
CA ALA A 155 42.33 -5.16 2.56
C ALA A 155 43.26 -5.71 3.65
N ARG A 156 42.71 -6.13 4.80
CA ARG A 156 43.51 -6.72 5.90
C ARG A 156 44.07 -8.11 5.58
N LEU A 157 43.35 -8.89 4.76
CA LEU A 157 43.79 -10.22 4.31
C LEU A 157 44.82 -10.15 3.16
N GLY A 158 45.14 -8.95 2.66
CA GLY A 158 46.06 -8.76 1.54
C GLY A 158 45.50 -9.24 0.20
N LEU A 159 44.18 -9.47 0.12
CA LEU A 159 43.51 -9.90 -1.10
C LEU A 159 43.08 -8.67 -1.90
N LYS A 160 43.40 -8.67 -3.19
CA LYS A 160 42.88 -7.63 -4.10
C LYS A 160 41.38 -7.86 -4.30
N MET A 161 40.58 -6.82 -4.08
CA MET A 161 39.18 -6.84 -4.51
C MET A 161 39.12 -6.99 -6.04
N ALA A 162 38.13 -7.72 -6.54
CA ALA A 162 37.83 -7.73 -7.97
C ALA A 162 37.53 -6.30 -8.42
N ASP A 163 38.12 -5.89 -9.55
CA ASP A 163 38.01 -4.52 -10.08
C ASP A 163 36.67 -4.38 -10.81
N ASP A 164 35.57 -4.42 -10.05
CA ASP A 164 34.22 -4.34 -10.57
C ASP A 164 33.69 -2.89 -10.42
N PRO A 165 33.37 -2.19 -11.53
CA PRO A 165 32.77 -0.87 -11.51
C PRO A 165 31.46 -0.81 -10.73
N GLU A 166 30.65 -1.88 -10.77
CA GLU A 166 29.35 -1.94 -10.10
C GLU A 166 29.52 -1.98 -8.57
N LEU A 167 30.48 -2.76 -8.09
CA LEU A 167 30.81 -2.85 -6.66
C LEU A 167 31.31 -1.51 -6.09
N ARG A 168 32.05 -0.74 -6.90
CA ARG A 168 32.47 0.63 -6.53
C ARG A 168 31.28 1.57 -6.41
N ALA A 169 30.33 1.50 -7.32
CA ALA A 169 29.11 2.30 -7.26
C ALA A 169 28.28 1.95 -6.02
N MET A 170 28.19 0.68 -5.64
CA MET A 170 27.48 0.23 -4.42
C MET A 170 28.14 0.66 -3.11
N LEU A 171 29.45 0.95 -3.13
CA LEU A 171 30.18 1.49 -1.98
C LEU A 171 29.93 3.00 -1.80
N GLU A 172 29.44 3.71 -2.81
CA GLU A 172 29.08 5.11 -2.64
C GLU A 172 27.82 5.22 -1.75
N PRO A 173 27.79 6.18 -0.80
CA PRO A 173 26.59 6.41 -0.01
C PRO A 173 25.44 6.86 -0.91
N LEU A 174 24.27 6.27 -0.70
CA LEU A 174 23.04 6.69 -1.35
C LEU A 174 22.79 8.17 -1.04
N ASP A 175 22.67 9.02 -2.07
CA ASP A 175 22.38 10.46 -1.92
C ASP A 175 20.88 10.71 -2.19
N PRO A 176 20.06 10.98 -1.16
CA PRO A 176 18.62 11.23 -1.34
C PRO A 176 18.31 12.36 -2.33
N LYS A 177 19.20 13.36 -2.44
CA LYS A 177 19.02 14.50 -3.36
C LYS A 177 19.22 14.11 -4.82
N ARG A 178 20.01 13.06 -5.10
CA ARG A 178 20.15 12.53 -6.47
C ARG A 178 18.87 11.84 -6.92
N MET A 179 18.28 11.01 -6.06
CA MET A 179 17.00 10.36 -6.36
C MET A 179 15.88 11.39 -6.57
N GLU A 180 15.81 12.45 -5.75
CA GLU A 180 14.83 13.52 -5.94
C GLU A 180 14.97 14.18 -7.31
N ARG A 181 16.20 14.49 -7.74
CA ARG A 181 16.46 15.06 -9.06
C ARG A 181 16.07 14.11 -10.19
N GLU A 182 16.42 12.83 -10.08
CA GLU A 182 16.06 11.81 -11.06
C GLU A 182 14.55 11.59 -11.15
N LEU A 183 13.84 11.55 -10.01
CA LEU A 183 12.37 11.45 -9.99
C LEU A 183 11.73 12.67 -10.66
N VAL A 184 12.17 13.89 -10.33
CA VAL A 184 11.63 15.12 -10.92
C VAL A 184 11.87 15.16 -12.42
N GLU A 185 13.04 14.72 -12.87
CA GLU A 185 13.39 14.64 -14.29
C GLU A 185 12.53 13.60 -15.01
N GLN A 186 12.32 12.42 -14.44
CA GLN A 186 11.46 11.38 -15.01
C GLN A 186 9.97 11.79 -15.05
N ILE A 187 9.47 12.41 -13.98
CA ILE A 187 8.10 12.95 -13.94
C ILE A 187 7.94 14.02 -15.03
N SER A 188 8.90 14.94 -15.16
CA SER A 188 8.91 15.98 -16.20
C SER A 188 8.97 15.38 -17.62
N ALA A 189 9.78 14.34 -17.83
CA ALA A 189 9.91 13.65 -19.11
C ALA A 189 8.64 12.86 -19.48
N SER A 190 7.94 12.29 -18.49
CA SER A 190 6.69 11.54 -18.69
C SER A 190 5.45 12.42 -18.90
N MET A 191 5.52 13.71 -18.54
CA MET A 191 4.42 14.69 -18.66
C MET A 191 4.74 15.82 -19.67
N PRO A 192 4.95 15.55 -20.97
CA PRO A 192 5.34 16.56 -21.95
C PRO A 192 4.29 17.67 -22.19
N GLN A 193 3.02 17.44 -21.83
CA GLN A 193 1.90 18.37 -22.09
C GLN A 193 1.63 19.43 -21.00
N PHE A 194 2.27 19.36 -19.83
CA PHE A 194 2.04 20.32 -18.73
C PHE A 194 3.10 21.43 -18.63
N GLN A 195 3.83 21.69 -19.72
CA GLN A 195 4.56 22.95 -19.86
C GLN A 195 3.55 24.09 -20.02
N LEU A 196 2.97 24.52 -18.90
CA LEU A 196 2.20 25.74 -18.78
C LEU A 196 3.09 26.89 -19.25
N ARG A 197 2.87 27.29 -20.51
CA ARG A 197 2.99 28.65 -21.04
C ARG A 197 3.66 29.58 -20.02
N LYS A 198 5.00 29.66 -20.07
CA LYS A 198 5.75 30.76 -19.45
C LYS A 198 5.00 32.02 -19.82
N ARG A 199 4.44 32.72 -18.84
CA ARG A 199 3.65 33.94 -18.99
C ARG A 199 4.55 35.08 -19.47
N LYS A 200 5.03 35.00 -20.70
CA LYS A 200 5.49 36.11 -21.50
C LYS A 200 4.32 36.42 -22.44
N ASP A 201 4.03 37.70 -22.64
CA ASP A 201 2.97 38.21 -23.51
C ASP A 201 1.58 38.33 -22.86
N ILE A 202 1.51 39.05 -21.73
CA ILE A 202 0.36 39.95 -21.53
C ILE A 202 0.85 41.34 -21.89
N VAL A 203 0.73 41.67 -23.17
CA VAL A 203 0.73 43.06 -23.63
C VAL A 203 -0.50 43.70 -22.97
N ALA A 204 -0.27 44.64 -22.08
CA ALA A 204 -1.34 45.44 -21.49
C ALA A 204 -2.08 46.17 -22.63
N PRO A 205 -3.42 46.16 -22.66
CA PRO A 205 -4.15 46.96 -23.64
C PRO A 205 -3.88 48.45 -23.36
N THR A 206 -3.19 49.10 -24.29
CA THR A 206 -3.03 50.56 -24.30
C THR A 206 -4.41 51.18 -24.52
N ILE A 207 -4.96 51.81 -23.48
CA ILE A 207 -6.18 52.61 -23.58
C ILE A 207 -5.81 53.89 -24.36
N PRO A 208 -6.45 54.19 -25.50
CA PRO A 208 -6.21 55.45 -26.21
C PRO A 208 -6.78 56.63 -25.41
N PRO A 209 -6.13 57.81 -25.46
CA PRO A 209 -6.58 58.98 -24.72
C PRO A 209 -7.92 59.49 -25.28
N ALA A 210 -8.85 59.83 -24.37
CA ALA A 210 -10.14 60.41 -24.70
C ALA A 210 -9.95 61.76 -25.41
N VAL A 211 -10.58 61.90 -26.58
CA VAL A 211 -10.82 63.16 -27.29
C VAL A 211 -12.26 63.57 -27.05
#